data_AF-A0A4Y9Y8J4-F1
#
_entry.id   AF-A0A4Y9Y8J4-F1
#
_cell.length_a   1.000
_cell.length_b   1.000
_cell.length_c   1.000
_cell.angle_alpha   90.00
_cell.angle_beta   90.00
_cell.angle_gamma   90.00
#
_symmetry.space_group_name_H-M   'P 1'
#
loop_
_entity.id
_entity.type
_entity.pdbx_description
1 polymer ?
#
loop_
_entity_poly.entity_id
_entity_poly.type
_entity_poly.pdbx_seq_one_letter_code
_entity_poly.pdbx_strand_id
1 'polypeptide(L)'
;MLTGPAARSPPWPFSTSDSALMSTGTMHSISSSDLLFDPPAFDTSIEQWEDQLDYVNEKVEQWKVYGDPKDGLYPDLRAFLMKAIKEHMVLEKQVFSSVEDAYRYIRHKVPEERRRKINVLLDSMNSGHTVRQRHLDDWERYAQEKSAPGQGQPGERDDLGAMYGVVERMASEITRLKVMEKNLRRMKDELQVYVQDAKARGVLHERADVEDKGD
;
A
#
# COMPACT_ATOMS: atom_id res chain seq x y z
N MET A 1 -10.97 -42.65 -28.46
CA MET A 1 -9.82 -41.76 -28.23
C MET A 1 -10.38 -40.44 -27.69
N LEU A 2 -10.28 -40.21 -26.39
CA LEU A 2 -10.74 -38.98 -25.73
C LEU A 2 -9.53 -38.05 -25.63
N THR A 3 -9.56 -36.94 -26.35
CA THR A 3 -8.60 -35.85 -26.21
C THR A 3 -8.84 -35.18 -24.85
N GLY A 4 -7.91 -35.38 -23.91
CA GLY A 4 -7.91 -34.64 -22.64
C GLY A 4 -7.72 -33.14 -22.88
N PRO A 5 -8.16 -32.27 -21.94
CA PRO A 5 -7.95 -30.84 -22.06
C PRO A 5 -6.45 -30.58 -22.12
N ALA A 6 -6.01 -29.90 -23.17
CA ALA A 6 -4.64 -29.45 -23.32
C ALA A 6 -4.23 -28.67 -22.06
N ALA A 7 -3.18 -29.14 -21.38
CA ALA A 7 -2.52 -28.39 -20.33
C ALA A 7 -2.09 -27.05 -20.93
N ARG A 8 -2.81 -25.97 -20.59
CA ARG A 8 -2.39 -24.61 -20.96
C ARG A 8 -1.12 -24.34 -20.18
N SER A 9 0.01 -24.27 -20.87
CA SER A 9 1.26 -23.79 -20.30
C SER A 9 1.04 -22.39 -19.68
N PRO A 10 1.51 -22.14 -18.46
CA PRO A 10 1.35 -20.82 -17.84
C PRO A 10 2.14 -19.76 -18.62
N PRO A 11 1.69 -18.49 -18.64
CA PRO A 11 2.25 -17.43 -19.50
C PRO A 11 3.56 -16.83 -18.97
N TRP A 12 4.41 -17.61 -18.30
CA TRP A 12 5.74 -17.17 -17.87
C TRP A 12 6.75 -17.33 -19.03
N PRO A 13 7.70 -16.39 -19.22
CA PRO A 13 8.44 -15.70 -18.17
C PRO A 13 8.08 -14.22 -18.00
N PHE A 14 8.36 -13.70 -16.80
CA PHE A 14 8.40 -12.27 -16.51
C PHE A 14 9.17 -11.55 -17.60
N SER A 15 8.53 -10.59 -18.27
CA SER A 15 9.27 -9.67 -19.12
C SER A 15 10.17 -8.82 -18.23
N THR A 16 11.37 -8.47 -18.69
CA THR A 16 12.19 -7.41 -18.08
C THR A 16 11.42 -6.10 -17.91
N SER A 17 10.36 -5.89 -18.71
CA SER A 17 9.40 -4.80 -18.56
C SER A 17 8.56 -4.87 -17.28
N ASP A 18 8.19 -6.05 -16.81
CA ASP A 18 7.38 -6.24 -15.59
C ASP A 18 8.20 -5.89 -14.33
N SER A 19 9.48 -6.27 -14.33
CA SER A 19 10.43 -5.89 -13.29
C SER A 19 10.79 -4.39 -13.33
N ALA A 20 10.78 -3.78 -14.51
CA ALA A 20 11.05 -2.34 -14.69
C ALA A 20 9.85 -1.45 -14.31
N LEU A 21 8.61 -1.89 -14.59
CA LEU A 21 7.39 -1.23 -14.14
C LEU A 21 7.24 -1.27 -12.61
N MET A 22 7.73 -2.33 -11.97
CA MET A 22 7.65 -2.57 -10.53
C MET A 22 8.91 -2.17 -9.76
N SER A 23 10.00 -1.77 -10.44
CA SER A 23 11.20 -1.22 -9.82
C SER A 23 10.91 0.20 -9.35
N THR A 24 9.92 0.37 -8.46
CA THR A 24 9.49 1.60 -7.78
C THR A 24 10.03 2.81 -8.50
N GLY A 25 9.58 3.00 -9.76
CA GLY A 25 9.99 4.14 -10.56
C GLY A 25 9.54 5.32 -9.74
N THR A 26 10.52 5.96 -9.08
CA THR A 26 10.41 6.78 -7.87
C THR A 26 8.97 7.21 -7.65
N MET A 27 8.17 6.42 -6.92
CA MET A 27 6.84 6.91 -6.53
C MET A 27 7.11 8.24 -5.87
N HIS A 28 6.57 9.32 -6.45
CA HIS A 28 6.76 10.64 -5.88
C HIS A 28 6.25 10.54 -4.45
N SER A 29 7.16 10.70 -3.50
CA SER A 29 6.85 10.61 -2.07
C SER A 29 5.69 11.54 -1.81
N ILE A 30 4.51 10.97 -1.56
CA ILE A 30 3.31 11.75 -1.30
C ILE A 30 3.56 12.54 -0.03
N SER A 31 3.61 13.86 -0.14
CA SER A 31 3.94 14.73 0.99
C SER A 31 2.68 15.41 1.55
N SER A 32 2.77 15.86 2.79
CA SER A 32 1.75 16.72 3.39
C SER A 32 1.59 18.04 2.61
N SER A 33 2.64 18.50 1.94
CA SER A 33 2.60 19.69 1.07
C SER A 33 1.69 19.46 -0.14
N ASP A 34 1.78 18.29 -0.78
CA ASP A 34 0.91 17.95 -1.93
C ASP A 34 -0.56 17.93 -1.49
N LEU A 35 -0.84 17.34 -0.33
CA LEU A 35 -2.19 17.35 0.26
C LEU A 35 -2.74 18.76 0.53
N LEU A 36 -1.90 19.71 0.94
CA LEU A 36 -2.33 21.05 1.34
C LEU A 36 -2.38 22.04 0.16
N PHE A 37 -1.50 21.89 -0.82
CA PHE A 37 -1.26 22.90 -1.87
C PHE A 37 -1.34 22.37 -3.30
N ASP A 38 -1.21 21.06 -3.52
CA ASP A 38 -1.34 20.44 -4.84
C ASP A 38 -2.20 19.15 -4.79
N PRO A 39 -3.52 19.28 -4.49
CA PRO A 39 -4.41 18.12 -4.41
C PRO A 39 -4.42 17.24 -5.67
N PRO A 40 -4.31 17.79 -6.91
CA PRO A 40 -4.18 16.97 -8.11
C PRO A 40 -2.92 16.08 -8.13
N ALA A 41 -1.78 16.56 -7.61
CA ALA A 41 -0.58 15.73 -7.50
C ALA A 41 -0.80 14.56 -6.53
N PHE A 42 -1.50 14.79 -5.41
CA PHE A 42 -1.90 13.70 -4.51
C PHE A 42 -2.79 12.67 -5.22
N ASP A 43 -3.82 13.13 -5.93
CA ASP A 43 -4.76 12.24 -6.63
C ASP A 43 -4.05 11.36 -7.68
N THR A 44 -3.11 11.95 -8.41
CA THR A 44 -2.27 11.24 -9.40
C THR A 44 -1.40 10.17 -8.73
N SER A 45 -0.75 10.50 -7.61
CA SER A 45 0.10 9.55 -6.90
C SER A 45 -0.70 8.40 -6.28
N ILE A 46 -1.91 8.65 -5.77
CA ILE A 46 -2.78 7.58 -5.27
C ILE A 46 -3.31 6.71 -6.42
N GLU A 47 -3.65 7.27 -7.57
CA GLU A 47 -4.04 6.51 -8.77
C GLU A 47 -2.91 5.59 -9.24
N GLN A 48 -1.67 6.09 -9.30
CA GLN A 48 -0.50 5.26 -9.60
C GLN A 48 -0.30 4.13 -8.60
N TRP A 49 -0.56 4.39 -7.31
CA TRP A 49 -0.52 3.35 -6.29
C TRP A 49 -1.61 2.30 -6.47
N GLU A 50 -2.83 2.73 -6.79
CA GLU A 50 -3.97 1.85 -7.09
C GLU A 50 -3.66 0.92 -8.27
N ASP A 51 -3.15 1.46 -9.38
CA ASP A 51 -2.77 0.69 -10.57
C ASP A 51 -1.71 -0.38 -10.26
N GLN A 52 -0.70 -0.03 -9.47
CA GLN A 52 0.33 -0.98 -9.04
C GLN A 52 -0.24 -2.07 -8.14
N LEU A 53 -1.13 -1.72 -7.21
CA LEU A 53 -1.79 -2.68 -6.33
C LEU A 53 -2.72 -3.61 -7.11
N ASP A 54 -3.38 -3.12 -8.15
CA ASP A 54 -4.19 -3.91 -9.08
C ASP A 54 -3.34 -4.88 -9.88
N TYR A 55 -2.18 -4.45 -10.36
CA TYR A 55 -1.23 -5.35 -11.02
C TYR A 55 -0.75 -6.46 -10.07
N VAL A 56 -0.36 -6.14 -8.84
CA VAL A 56 0.05 -7.16 -7.84
C VAL A 56 -1.11 -8.12 -7.54
N ASN A 57 -2.34 -7.60 -7.42
CA ASN A 57 -3.54 -8.41 -7.23
C ASN A 57 -3.78 -9.37 -8.40
N GLU A 58 -3.63 -8.89 -9.63
CA GLU A 58 -3.76 -9.72 -10.83
C GLU A 58 -2.77 -10.89 -10.77
N LYS A 59 -1.51 -10.64 -10.40
CA LYS A 59 -0.51 -11.70 -10.27
C LYS A 59 -0.82 -12.70 -9.17
N VAL A 60 -1.35 -12.25 -8.02
CA VAL A 60 -1.79 -13.14 -6.94
C VAL A 60 -2.97 -14.01 -7.39
N GLU A 61 -3.96 -13.45 -8.09
CA GLU A 61 -5.11 -14.21 -8.60
C GLU A 61 -4.71 -15.15 -9.75
N GLN A 62 -3.81 -14.74 -10.64
CA GLN A 62 -3.22 -15.64 -11.64
C GLN A 62 -2.52 -16.82 -10.96
N TRP A 63 -1.75 -16.55 -9.90
CA TRP A 63 -1.05 -17.58 -9.16
C TRP A 63 -2.01 -18.53 -8.42
N LYS A 64 -3.14 -18.02 -7.91
CA LYS A 64 -4.21 -18.85 -7.33
C LYS A 64 -4.79 -19.86 -8.32
N VAL A 65 -4.93 -19.48 -9.59
CA VAL A 65 -5.57 -20.32 -10.62
C VAL A 65 -4.56 -21.26 -11.29
N TYR A 66 -3.34 -20.79 -11.54
CA TYR A 66 -2.35 -21.49 -12.37
C TYR A 66 -1.09 -21.92 -11.62
N GLY A 67 -0.98 -21.63 -10.33
CA GLY A 67 0.19 -21.95 -9.52
C GLY A 67 0.39 -23.45 -9.36
N ASP A 68 1.64 -23.89 -9.52
CA ASP A 68 2.09 -25.23 -9.15
C ASP A 68 3.29 -25.08 -8.19
N PRO A 69 3.21 -25.59 -6.95
CA PRO A 69 4.34 -25.53 -6.02
C PRO A 69 5.54 -26.39 -6.48
N LYS A 70 5.36 -27.24 -7.50
CA LYS A 70 6.44 -28.01 -8.11
C LYS A 70 7.19 -27.25 -9.19
N ASP A 71 6.67 -26.11 -9.64
CA ASP A 71 7.34 -25.22 -10.59
C ASP A 71 8.62 -24.65 -9.97
N GLY A 72 9.74 -24.70 -10.70
CA GLY A 72 11.02 -24.17 -10.23
C GLY A 72 11.01 -22.65 -10.03
N LEU A 73 10.09 -21.92 -10.68
CA LEU A 73 9.91 -20.48 -10.52
C LEU A 73 9.07 -20.09 -9.30
N TYR A 74 8.46 -21.07 -8.62
CA TYR A 74 7.59 -20.87 -7.46
C TYR A 74 8.23 -20.03 -6.33
N PRO A 75 9.47 -20.32 -5.87
CA PRO A 75 10.06 -19.58 -4.76
C PRO A 75 10.31 -18.11 -5.10
N ASP A 76 10.70 -17.82 -6.34
CA ASP A 76 11.06 -16.47 -6.79
C ASP A 76 9.81 -15.60 -6.97
N LEU A 77 8.74 -16.13 -7.58
CA LEU A 77 7.46 -15.42 -7.70
C LEU A 77 6.85 -15.15 -6.32
N ARG A 78 6.88 -16.13 -5.41
CA ARG A 78 6.42 -15.96 -4.03
C ARG A 78 7.18 -14.85 -3.33
N ALA A 79 8.52 -14.90 -3.34
CA ALA A 79 9.36 -13.89 -2.70
C ALA A 79 9.12 -12.50 -3.29
N PHE A 80 8.98 -12.40 -4.61
CA PHE A 80 8.66 -11.16 -5.31
C PHE A 80 7.32 -10.57 -4.84
N LEU A 81 6.24 -11.33 -4.86
CA LEU A 81 4.91 -10.85 -4.47
C LEU A 81 4.86 -10.45 -2.99
N MET A 82 5.50 -11.23 -2.11
CA MET A 82 5.56 -10.90 -0.69
C MET A 82 6.34 -9.61 -0.42
N LYS A 83 7.42 -9.37 -1.17
CA LYS A 83 8.18 -8.12 -1.13
C LYS A 83 7.36 -6.94 -1.64
N ALA A 84 6.68 -7.08 -2.78
CA ALA A 84 5.85 -6.02 -3.35
C ALA A 84 4.73 -5.58 -2.38
N ILE A 85 4.05 -6.53 -1.74
CA ILE A 85 3.03 -6.22 -0.73
C ILE A 85 3.64 -5.48 0.46
N LYS A 86 4.83 -5.89 0.94
CA LYS A 86 5.55 -5.17 2.01
C LYS A 86 5.81 -3.71 1.61
N GLU A 87 6.27 -3.47 0.39
CA GLU A 87 6.55 -2.12 -0.13
C GLU A 87 5.28 -1.26 -0.16
N HIS A 88 4.14 -1.82 -0.58
CA HIS A 88 2.86 -1.13 -0.51
C HIS A 88 2.38 -0.84 0.92
N MET A 89 2.64 -1.74 1.88
CA MET A 89 2.35 -1.48 3.30
C MET A 89 3.22 -0.36 3.87
N VAL A 90 4.49 -0.28 3.47
CA VAL A 90 5.39 0.81 3.87
C VAL A 90 4.89 2.14 3.29
N LEU A 91 4.54 2.15 2.00
CA LEU A 91 3.98 3.34 1.35
C LEU A 91 2.68 3.78 2.03
N GLU A 92 1.73 2.87 2.27
CA GLU A 92 0.48 3.17 2.98
C GLU A 92 0.74 3.89 4.31
N LYS A 93 1.69 3.39 5.11
CA LYS A 93 2.08 4.00 6.38
C LYS A 93 2.67 5.41 6.19
N GLN A 94 3.50 5.61 5.17
CA GLN A 94 4.08 6.92 4.85
C GLN A 94 2.99 7.92 4.47
N VAL A 95 2.10 7.55 3.55
CA VAL A 95 0.98 8.39 3.11
C VAL A 95 0.05 8.72 4.28
N PHE A 96 -0.24 7.74 5.15
CA PHE A 96 -1.03 7.96 6.35
C PHE A 96 -0.40 8.99 7.30
N SER A 97 0.94 8.94 7.46
CA SER A 97 1.70 9.92 8.24
C SER A 97 1.59 11.32 7.62
N SER A 98 1.73 11.44 6.30
CA SER A 98 1.58 12.71 5.58
C SER A 98 0.17 13.31 5.69
N VAL A 99 -0.86 12.47 5.66
CA VAL A 99 -2.25 12.89 5.94
C VAL A 99 -2.37 13.42 7.37
N GLU A 100 -1.81 12.72 8.35
CA GLU A 100 -1.84 13.17 9.74
C GLU A 100 -1.15 14.52 9.92
N ASP A 101 0.03 14.70 9.33
CA ASP A 101 0.78 15.94 9.41
C ASP A 101 0.03 17.11 8.74
N ALA A 102 -0.65 16.85 7.63
CA ALA A 102 -1.52 17.85 6.99
C ALA A 102 -2.70 18.24 7.90
N TYR A 103 -3.31 17.27 8.60
CA TYR A 103 -4.36 17.54 9.60
C TYR A 103 -3.82 18.32 10.80
N ARG A 104 -2.63 17.98 11.31
CA ARG A 104 -1.97 18.73 12.39
C ARG A 104 -1.70 20.16 11.97
N TYR A 105 -1.25 20.38 10.73
CA TYR A 105 -1.01 21.71 10.19
C TYR A 105 -2.31 22.53 10.10
N ILE A 106 -3.35 22.00 9.46
CA ILE A 106 -4.61 22.74 9.25
C ILE A 106 -5.37 23.02 10.56
N ARG A 107 -5.20 22.16 11.58
CA ARG A 107 -5.78 22.32 12.93
C ARG A 107 -5.56 23.71 13.54
N HIS A 108 -4.38 24.29 13.30
CA HIS A 108 -4.01 25.60 13.84
C HIS A 108 -4.57 26.76 13.02
N LYS A 109 -5.04 26.50 11.80
CA LYS A 109 -5.56 27.49 10.86
C LYS A 109 -7.09 27.57 10.86
N VAL A 110 -7.80 26.60 11.44
CA VAL A 110 -9.28 26.57 11.46
C VAL A 110 -9.88 27.11 12.78
N PRO A 111 -11.16 27.53 12.80
CA PRO A 111 -11.86 27.95 14.02
C PRO A 111 -12.02 26.82 15.04
N GLU A 112 -12.28 27.18 16.30
CA GLU A 112 -12.39 26.24 17.42
C GLU A 112 -13.43 25.13 17.19
N GLU A 113 -14.58 25.45 16.58
CA GLU A 113 -15.63 24.48 16.27
C GLU A 113 -15.14 23.36 15.34
N ARG A 114 -14.32 23.69 14.34
CA ARG A 114 -13.72 22.72 13.41
C ARG A 114 -12.52 22.00 14.03
N ARG A 115 -11.74 22.71 14.86
CA ARG A 115 -10.57 22.16 15.57
C ARG A 115 -10.95 20.96 16.43
N ARG A 116 -12.10 20.98 17.10
CA ARG A 116 -12.59 19.84 17.90
C ARG A 116 -12.77 18.58 17.06
N LYS A 117 -13.33 18.70 15.85
CA LYS A 117 -13.48 17.55 14.93
C LYS A 117 -12.12 17.00 14.49
N ILE A 118 -11.17 17.88 14.18
CA ILE A 118 -9.80 17.49 13.82
C ILE A 118 -9.10 16.79 14.99
N ASN A 119 -9.27 17.27 16.24
CA ASN A 119 -8.68 16.62 17.41
C ASN A 119 -9.16 15.17 17.55
N VAL A 120 -10.48 14.92 17.43
CA VAL A 120 -11.04 13.57 17.50
C VAL A 120 -10.47 12.66 16.41
N LEU A 121 -10.31 13.19 15.18
CA LEU A 121 -9.69 12.46 14.09
C LEU A 121 -8.22 12.13 14.41
N LEU A 122 -7.43 13.11 14.84
CA LEU A 122 -6.02 12.93 15.18
C LEU A 122 -5.82 11.92 16.33
N ASP A 123 -6.68 11.96 17.34
CA ASP A 123 -6.67 10.98 18.44
C ASP A 123 -6.92 9.56 17.91
N SER A 124 -7.86 9.40 16.97
CA SER A 124 -8.10 8.14 16.27
C SER A 124 -6.90 7.71 15.42
N MET A 125 -6.26 8.65 14.71
CA MET A 125 -5.12 8.36 13.85
C MET A 125 -3.89 7.89 14.62
N ASN A 126 -3.65 8.46 15.81
CA ASN A 126 -2.53 8.08 16.67
C ASN A 126 -2.55 6.59 17.03
N SER A 127 -3.72 6.03 17.34
CA SER A 127 -3.88 4.59 17.56
C SER A 127 -3.61 3.75 16.29
N GLY A 128 -3.87 4.32 15.12
CA GLY A 128 -3.67 3.68 13.82
C GLY A 128 -2.21 3.48 13.44
N HIS A 129 -1.28 4.29 13.94
CA HIS A 129 0.16 4.12 13.68
C HIS A 129 0.74 2.87 14.32
N THR A 130 0.40 2.62 15.59
CA THR A 130 0.84 1.42 16.31
C THR A 130 0.30 0.15 15.63
N VAL A 131 -0.96 0.19 15.19
CA VAL A 131 -1.58 -0.94 14.47
C VAL A 131 -0.85 -1.21 13.15
N ARG A 132 -0.58 -0.18 12.34
CA ARG A 132 0.16 -0.33 11.07
C ARG A 132 1.56 -0.87 11.24
N GLN A 133 2.31 -0.36 12.22
CA GLN A 133 3.64 -0.88 12.50
C GLN A 133 3.59 -2.36 12.86
N ARG A 134 2.68 -2.74 13.77
CA ARG A 134 2.51 -4.13 14.15
C ARG A 134 2.15 -5.03 12.97
N HIS A 135 1.26 -4.57 12.10
CA HIS A 135 0.89 -5.30 10.89
C HIS A 135 2.08 -5.49 9.94
N LEU A 136 2.92 -4.46 9.77
CA LEU A 136 4.14 -4.55 8.97
C LEU A 136 5.15 -5.55 9.58
N ASP A 137 5.34 -5.51 10.90
CA ASP A 137 6.21 -6.44 11.63
C ASP A 137 5.71 -7.89 11.50
N ASP A 138 4.39 -8.09 11.60
CA ASP A 138 3.77 -9.41 11.45
C ASP A 138 3.90 -9.92 10.00
N TRP A 139 3.79 -9.04 9.00
CA TRP A 139 4.04 -9.39 7.60
C TRP A 139 5.50 -9.76 7.36
N GLU A 140 6.44 -9.00 7.91
CA GLU A 140 7.87 -9.28 7.78
C GLU A 140 8.25 -10.60 8.42
N ARG A 141 7.73 -10.89 9.63
CA ARG A 141 7.90 -12.19 10.28
C ARG A 141 7.35 -13.33 9.41
N TYR A 142 6.13 -13.17 8.90
CA TYR A 142 5.50 -14.15 8.02
C TYR A 142 6.30 -14.37 6.72
N ALA A 143 6.80 -13.30 6.11
CA ALA A 143 7.63 -13.38 4.92
C ALA A 143 8.96 -14.10 5.18
N GLN A 144 9.60 -13.85 6.32
CA GLN A 144 10.82 -14.57 6.71
C GLN A 144 10.55 -16.05 6.96
N GLU A 145 9.48 -16.39 7.68
CA GLU A 145 9.07 -17.78 7.94
C GLU A 145 8.81 -18.55 6.64
N LYS A 146 8.16 -17.92 5.67
CA LYS A 146 7.86 -18.54 4.37
C LYS A 146 9.05 -18.54 3.42
N SER A 147 10.00 -17.63 3.57
CA SER A 147 11.20 -17.55 2.73
C SER A 147 12.36 -18.42 3.26
N ALA A 148 12.33 -18.82 4.53
CA ALA A 148 13.37 -19.67 5.09
C ALA A 148 13.39 -21.05 4.39
N PRO A 149 14.53 -21.50 3.84
CA PRO A 149 14.68 -22.90 3.45
C PRO A 149 14.49 -23.73 4.72
N GLY A 150 13.50 -24.62 4.71
CA GLY A 150 13.01 -25.29 5.92
C GLY A 150 14.14 -25.82 6.81
N GLN A 151 14.01 -25.58 8.12
CA GLN A 151 14.61 -26.45 9.14
C GLN A 151 13.89 -27.81 9.24
N GLY A 152 12.98 -28.11 8.30
CA GLY A 152 12.48 -29.45 7.99
C GLY A 152 13.26 -30.04 6.82
N GLN A 153 13.43 -31.35 6.85
CA GLN A 153 14.24 -32.19 5.96
C GLN A 153 14.28 -31.79 4.47
N PRO A 154 15.36 -32.14 3.75
CA PRO A 154 15.45 -31.94 2.30
C PRO A 154 14.29 -32.67 1.60
N GLY A 155 13.23 -31.95 1.22
CA GLY A 155 12.06 -32.54 0.59
C GLY A 155 10.71 -31.88 0.89
N GLU A 156 10.57 -31.03 1.91
CA GLU A 156 9.34 -30.25 2.13
C GLU A 156 9.24 -29.10 1.13
N ARG A 157 8.91 -29.43 -0.13
CA ARG A 157 8.27 -28.47 -1.02
C ARG A 157 6.92 -28.11 -0.40
N ASP A 158 6.55 -26.84 -0.41
CA ASP A 158 5.19 -26.43 -0.05
C ASP A 158 4.20 -27.35 -0.77
N ASP A 159 3.30 -27.99 -0.03
CA ASP A 159 2.20 -28.68 -0.68
C ASP A 159 1.22 -27.64 -1.26
N LEU A 160 0.26 -28.11 -2.07
CA LEU A 160 -0.73 -27.25 -2.70
C LEU A 160 -1.50 -26.42 -1.65
N GLY A 161 -1.75 -26.99 -0.45
CA GLY A 161 -2.46 -26.33 0.64
C GLY A 161 -1.66 -25.20 1.26
N ALA A 162 -0.36 -25.41 1.50
CA ALA A 162 0.56 -24.38 1.99
C ALA A 162 0.66 -23.22 0.99
N MET A 163 0.76 -23.52 -0.32
CA MET A 163 0.72 -22.49 -1.37
C MET A 163 -0.57 -21.67 -1.32
N TYR A 164 -1.73 -22.34 -1.28
CA TYR A 164 -3.02 -21.66 -1.21
C TYR A 164 -3.14 -20.77 0.03
N GLY A 165 -2.63 -21.22 1.18
CA GLY A 165 -2.60 -20.41 2.40
C GLY A 165 -1.78 -19.13 2.26
N VAL A 166 -0.64 -19.17 1.53
CA VAL A 166 0.14 -17.96 1.23
C VAL A 166 -0.64 -17.03 0.30
N VAL A 167 -1.22 -17.57 -0.78
CA VAL A 167 -2.04 -16.84 -1.76
C VAL A 167 -3.22 -16.13 -1.11
N GLU A 168 -4.00 -16.82 -0.28
CA GLU A 168 -5.13 -16.23 0.44
C GLU A 168 -4.69 -15.12 1.39
N ARG A 169 -3.52 -15.29 2.03
CA ARG A 169 -2.99 -14.27 2.92
C ARG A 169 -2.57 -13.02 2.14
N MET A 170 -1.92 -13.17 0.99
CA MET A 170 -1.59 -12.05 0.11
C MET A 170 -2.85 -11.32 -0.39
N ALA A 171 -3.85 -12.06 -0.88
CA ALA A 171 -5.11 -11.48 -1.33
C ALA A 171 -5.83 -10.69 -0.21
N SER A 172 -5.76 -11.19 1.03
CA SER A 172 -6.31 -10.51 2.20
C SER A 172 -5.59 -9.19 2.50
N GLU A 173 -4.26 -9.14 2.43
CA GLU A 173 -3.53 -7.88 2.64
C GLU A 173 -3.74 -6.89 1.49
N ILE A 174 -3.82 -7.36 0.24
CA ILE A 174 -4.15 -6.49 -0.89
C ILE A 174 -5.55 -5.86 -0.72
N THR A 175 -6.52 -6.65 -0.27
CA THR A 175 -7.86 -6.14 0.04
C THR A 175 -7.82 -5.05 1.11
N ARG A 176 -7.00 -5.22 2.16
CA ARG A 176 -6.81 -4.20 3.21
C ARG A 176 -6.17 -2.94 2.67
N LEU A 177 -5.14 -3.06 1.83
CA LEU A 177 -4.47 -1.93 1.19
C LEU A 177 -5.45 -1.14 0.31
N LYS A 178 -6.31 -1.82 -0.47
CA LYS A 178 -7.37 -1.17 -1.27
C LYS A 178 -8.40 -0.44 -0.42
N VAL A 179 -8.82 -1.03 0.70
CA VAL A 179 -9.73 -0.35 1.64
C VAL A 179 -9.07 0.90 2.22
N MET A 180 -7.78 0.82 2.51
CA MET A 180 -7.03 1.93 3.07
C MET A 180 -6.80 3.07 2.08
N GLU A 181 -6.48 2.74 0.82
CA GLU A 181 -6.40 3.70 -0.28
C GLU A 181 -7.69 4.54 -0.39
N LYS A 182 -8.86 3.90 -0.42
CA LYS A 182 -10.16 4.61 -0.39
C LYS A 182 -10.35 5.49 0.83
N ASN A 183 -9.92 5.02 2.00
CA ASN A 183 -9.99 5.80 3.23
C ASN A 183 -9.06 7.02 3.19
N LEU A 184 -7.88 6.91 2.57
CA LEU A 184 -6.93 8.00 2.39
C LEU A 184 -7.50 9.06 1.43
N ARG A 185 -8.13 8.66 0.32
CA ARG A 185 -8.84 9.59 -0.58
C ARG A 185 -9.95 10.35 0.17
N ARG A 186 -10.77 9.63 0.94
CA ARG A 186 -11.81 10.24 1.77
C ARG A 186 -11.23 11.24 2.78
N MET A 187 -10.17 10.86 3.49
CA MET A 187 -9.50 11.76 4.44
C MET A 187 -8.91 12.98 3.75
N LYS A 188 -8.38 12.85 2.53
CA LYS A 188 -7.95 14.00 1.72
C LYS A 188 -9.11 14.91 1.35
N ASP A 189 -10.26 14.36 0.93
CA ASP A 189 -11.43 15.17 0.57
C ASP A 189 -11.99 15.94 1.79
N GLU A 190 -12.05 15.27 2.95
CA GLU A 190 -12.41 15.92 4.22
C GLU A 190 -11.39 17.01 4.60
N LEU A 191 -10.09 16.77 4.38
CA LEU A 191 -9.03 17.74 4.61
C LEU A 191 -9.21 18.99 3.71
N GLN A 192 -9.57 18.80 2.44
CA GLN A 192 -9.79 19.91 1.50
C GLN A 192 -10.88 20.87 1.98
N VAL A 193 -11.92 20.39 2.66
CA VAL A 193 -12.96 21.25 3.24
C VAL A 193 -12.38 22.22 4.29
N TYR A 194 -11.38 21.77 5.06
CA TYR A 194 -10.68 22.62 6.04
C TYR A 194 -9.67 23.55 5.37
N VAL A 195 -8.96 23.08 4.34
CA VAL A 195 -8.02 23.89 3.55
C VAL A 195 -8.73 25.05 2.86
N GLN A 196 -9.87 24.80 2.20
CA GLN A 196 -10.63 25.84 1.52
C GLN A 196 -11.21 26.88 2.50
N ASP A 197 -11.67 26.44 3.68
CA ASP A 197 -12.11 27.35 4.75
C ASP A 197 -10.98 28.24 5.26
N ALA A 198 -9.78 27.68 5.46
CA ALA A 198 -8.60 28.43 5.87
C ALA A 198 -8.15 29.44 4.79
N LYS A 199 -8.20 29.07 3.50
CA LYS A 199 -7.92 29.96 2.37
C LYS A 199 -8.93 31.10 2.29
N ALA A 200 -10.23 30.79 2.39
CA ALA A 200 -11.30 31.80 2.35
C ALA A 200 -11.21 32.82 3.51
N ARG A 201 -10.65 32.40 4.65
CA ARG A 201 -10.39 33.27 5.81
C ARG A 201 -9.06 34.02 5.74
N GLY A 202 -8.25 33.79 4.70
CA GLY A 202 -6.96 34.45 4.50
C GLY A 202 -5.88 34.06 5.51
N VAL A 203 -5.99 32.88 6.14
CA VAL A 203 -5.04 32.41 7.18
C VAL A 203 -4.09 31.30 6.67
N LEU A 204 -4.31 30.85 5.43
CA LEU A 204 -3.47 29.91 4.71
C LEU A 204 -3.11 30.54 3.35
N HIS A 205 -1.82 30.80 3.13
CA HIS A 205 -1.30 31.30 1.86
C HIS A 205 -0.62 30.16 1.08
N GLU A 206 -0.25 30.42 -0.17
CA GLU A 206 0.43 29.43 -1.02
C GLU A 206 1.73 28.91 -0.39
N ARG A 207 2.22 27.77 -0.93
CA ARG A 207 3.26 26.82 -0.46
C ARG A 207 4.38 27.31 0.49
N ALA A 208 4.71 28.60 0.52
CA ALA A 208 5.70 29.22 1.40
C ALA A 208 5.45 28.98 2.91
N ASP A 209 4.20 28.76 3.34
CA ASP A 209 3.84 28.61 4.76
C ASP A 209 4.22 27.23 5.38
N VAL A 210 4.76 26.27 4.61
CA VAL A 210 5.14 24.93 5.10
C VAL A 210 6.64 24.68 5.12
N GLU A 211 7.43 25.45 4.38
CA GLU A 211 8.90 25.31 4.35
C GLU A 211 9.59 25.96 5.57
N ASP A 212 8.90 26.78 6.36
CA ASP A 212 9.43 27.52 7.52
C ASP A 212 9.49 26.71 8.83
N LYS A 213 9.41 25.37 8.77
CA LYS A 213 9.61 24.48 9.94
C LYS A 213 10.64 23.39 9.65
N GLY A 214 11.82 23.82 9.24
CA GLY A 214 13.03 23.01 9.24
C GLY A 214 14.10 23.71 10.08
N ASP A 215 14.01 23.57 11.40
CA ASP A 215 15.10 23.83 12.37
C ASP A 215 15.15 22.65 13.36
#